data_AF-A0AAV4JPB1-F1
#
_entry.id   AF-A0AAV4JPB1-F1
#
_cell.length_a   1.000
_cell.length_b   1.000
_cell.length_c   1.000
_cell.angle_alpha   90.00
_cell.angle_beta   90.00
_cell.angle_gamma   90.00
#
_symmetry.space_group_name_H-M   'P 1'
#
loop_
_entity.id
_entity.type
_entity.pdbx_description
1 polymer ?
#
loop_
_entity_poly.entity_id
_entity_poly.type
_entity_poly.pdbx_seq_one_letter_code
_entity_poly.pdbx_strand_id
1 'polypeptide(L)'
;MAIRIAAKSVFPTGSLISCSRHLKSNMILYLRDKVGVATRTRNNIVSAVFGPGGLTSSPTKAIFEERLTNIQTTNNDQAPAYLQHFTSRVLPILQQNLDTMLTRTEASHDWTNSNWESYTPGGYADTVTSGGFLADDSVPWLEHVAFCSAAEHCITRP
;
A
#
# COMPACT_ATOMS: atom_id res chain seq x y z
N MET A 1 -11.67 -1.46 6.33
CA MET A 1 -11.31 -1.42 7.77
C MET A 1 -11.52 -2.77 8.47
N ALA A 2 -12.62 -3.49 8.22
CA ALA A 2 -12.91 -4.77 8.89
C ALA A 2 -11.76 -5.80 8.85
N ILE A 3 -11.07 -5.96 7.71
CA ILE A 3 -9.96 -6.91 7.58
C ILE A 3 -8.78 -6.57 8.52
N ARG A 4 -8.44 -5.29 8.68
CA ARG A 4 -7.36 -4.88 9.59
C ARG A 4 -7.72 -5.18 11.04
N ILE A 5 -8.97 -4.95 11.42
CA ILE A 5 -9.47 -5.22 12.76
C ILE A 5 -9.42 -6.73 13.03
N ALA A 6 -9.94 -7.55 12.12
CA ALA A 6 -9.93 -9.00 12.23
C ALA A 6 -8.49 -9.57 12.24
N ALA A 7 -7.60 -9.09 11.37
CA ALA A 7 -6.22 -9.53 11.36
C ALA A 7 -5.51 -9.17 12.68
N LYS A 8 -5.78 -7.99 13.25
CA LYS A 8 -5.23 -7.59 14.56
C LYS A 8 -5.85 -8.34 15.74
N SER A 9 -7.10 -8.81 15.64
CA SER A 9 -7.67 -9.65 16.70
C SER A 9 -7.07 -11.04 16.74
N VAL A 10 -6.68 -11.59 15.58
CA VAL A 10 -6.04 -12.92 15.48
C VAL A 10 -4.53 -12.83 15.71
N PHE A 11 -3.88 -11.78 15.18
CA PHE A 11 -2.43 -11.55 15.28
C PHE A 11 -2.15 -10.20 15.96
N PRO A 12 -2.29 -10.12 17.30
CA PRO A 12 -2.17 -8.85 18.03
C PRO A 12 -0.78 -8.21 17.89
N THR A 13 0.26 -9.03 17.92
CA THR A 13 1.67 -8.62 17.74
C THR A 13 2.07 -8.46 16.27
N GLY A 14 1.28 -9.03 15.34
CA GLY A 14 1.62 -9.03 13.92
C GLY A 14 1.57 -7.63 13.29
N SER A 15 2.61 -7.25 12.56
CA SER A 15 2.64 -6.00 11.80
C SER A 15 1.95 -6.15 10.45
N LEU A 16 1.03 -5.24 10.13
CA LEU A 16 0.29 -5.25 8.87
C LEU A 16 0.91 -4.26 7.89
N ILE A 17 1.37 -4.77 6.75
CA ILE A 17 1.85 -3.97 5.62
C ILE A 17 0.75 -3.90 4.58
N SER A 18 0.41 -2.69 4.14
CA SER A 18 -0.48 -2.49 3.00
C SER A 18 0.28 -2.67 1.70
N CYS A 19 -0.31 -3.37 0.73
CA CYS A 19 0.26 -3.54 -0.60
C CYS A 19 0.45 -2.19 -1.31
N SER A 20 1.70 -1.86 -1.67
CA SER A 20 2.03 -0.64 -2.41
C SER A 20 1.33 -0.57 -3.77
N ARG A 21 1.18 -1.70 -4.48
CA ARG A 21 0.48 -1.79 -5.77
C ARG A 21 -0.98 -1.38 -5.67
N HIS A 22 -1.72 -1.93 -4.70
CA HIS A 22 -3.13 -1.56 -4.49
C HIS A 22 -3.27 -0.11 -4.03
N LEU A 23 -2.39 0.37 -3.16
CA LEU A 23 -2.39 1.76 -2.73
C LEU A 23 -2.13 2.71 -3.91
N LYS A 24 -1.20 2.37 -4.80
CA LYS A 24 -0.91 3.09 -6.06
C LYS A 24 -2.14 3.13 -6.97
N SER A 25 -2.80 2.00 -7.20
CA SER A 25 -4.02 1.94 -8.01
C SER A 25 -5.14 2.78 -7.41
N ASN A 26 -5.38 2.69 -6.09
CA ASN A 26 -6.39 3.49 -5.40
C ASN A 26 -6.11 4.99 -5.52
N MET A 27 -4.84 5.38 -5.42
CA MET A 27 -4.42 6.77 -5.59
C MET A 27 -4.64 7.27 -7.02
N ILE A 28 -4.32 6.47 -8.03
CA ILE A 28 -4.60 6.78 -9.45
C ILE A 28 -6.10 7.00 -9.67
N LEU A 29 -6.93 6.09 -9.15
CA LEU A 29 -8.39 6.18 -9.28
C LEU A 29 -8.94 7.42 -8.58
N TYR A 30 -8.47 7.73 -7.36
CA TYR A 30 -8.92 8.92 -6.63
C TYR A 30 -8.55 10.22 -7.37
N LEU A 31 -7.31 10.33 -7.85
CA LEU A 31 -6.84 11.48 -8.63
C LEU A 31 -7.65 11.68 -9.92
N ARG A 32 -8.04 10.58 -10.58
CA ARG A 32 -8.85 10.60 -11.81
C ARG A 32 -10.32 10.92 -11.53
N ASP A 33 -10.96 10.18 -10.62
CA ASP A 33 -12.41 10.14 -10.47
C ASP A 33 -12.95 11.16 -9.48
N LYS A 34 -12.16 11.54 -8.47
CA LYS A 34 -12.58 12.50 -7.44
C LYS A 34 -11.99 13.88 -7.63
N VAL A 35 -10.73 13.96 -8.07
CA VAL A 35 -10.04 15.25 -8.24
C VAL A 35 -10.08 15.74 -9.70
N GLY A 36 -10.15 14.83 -10.67
CA GLY A 36 -10.16 15.19 -12.09
C GLY A 36 -8.79 15.61 -12.65
N VAL A 37 -7.70 15.10 -12.09
CA VAL A 37 -6.33 15.49 -12.47
C VAL A 37 -5.94 14.88 -13.82
N ALA A 38 -5.34 15.71 -14.69
CA ALA A 38 -4.81 15.29 -15.99
C ALA A 38 -3.79 14.14 -15.87
N THR A 39 -3.75 13.26 -16.88
CA THR A 39 -2.90 12.05 -16.86
C THR A 39 -1.43 12.35 -16.58
N ARG A 40 -0.86 13.42 -17.17
CA ARG A 40 0.54 13.81 -16.95
C ARG A 40 0.80 14.17 -15.48
N THR A 41 -0.01 15.06 -14.91
CA THR A 41 0.09 15.48 -13.51
C THR A 41 -0.13 14.31 -12.55
N ARG A 42 -1.11 13.46 -12.83
CA ARG A 42 -1.37 12.23 -12.06
C ARG A 42 -0.14 11.31 -12.07
N ASN A 43 0.48 11.09 -13.23
CA ASN A 43 1.68 10.27 -13.32
C ASN A 43 2.86 10.87 -12.54
N ASN A 44 3.03 12.20 -12.55
CA ASN A 44 4.05 12.89 -11.76
C ASN A 44 3.85 12.67 -10.26
N ILE A 45 2.64 12.92 -9.76
CA ILE A 45 2.28 12.70 -8.34
C ILE A 45 2.50 11.23 -7.95
N VAL A 46 2.03 10.31 -8.79
CA VAL A 46 2.16 8.88 -8.53
C VAL A 46 3.62 8.41 -8.55
N SER A 47 4.43 8.93 -9.47
CA SER A 47 5.85 8.62 -9.54
C SER A 47 6.64 9.22 -8.37
N ALA A 48 6.24 10.38 -7.85
CA ALA A 48 6.88 10.96 -6.68
C ALA A 48 6.68 10.09 -5.42
N VAL A 49 5.54 9.40 -5.31
CA VAL A 49 5.26 8.48 -4.20
C VAL A 49 5.83 7.09 -4.44
N PHE A 50 5.55 6.47 -5.60
CA PHE A 50 5.79 5.04 -5.88
C PHE A 50 6.83 4.77 -6.98
N GLY A 51 7.47 5.81 -7.52
CA GLY A 51 8.47 5.68 -8.57
C GLY A 51 9.89 5.42 -8.04
N PRO A 52 10.86 5.23 -8.94
CA PRO A 52 12.27 5.16 -8.57
C PRO A 52 12.68 6.46 -7.84
N GLY A 53 13.23 6.32 -6.63
CA GLY A 53 13.56 7.48 -5.78
C GLY A 53 12.35 8.17 -5.14
N GLY A 54 11.16 7.58 -5.25
CA GLY A 54 9.95 8.06 -4.61
C GLY A 54 9.91 7.77 -3.11
N LEU A 55 8.81 8.17 -2.47
CA LEU A 55 8.61 8.03 -1.04
C LEU A 55 8.73 6.58 -0.54
N THR A 56 8.17 5.62 -1.30
CA THR A 56 8.24 4.19 -0.95
C THR A 56 9.62 3.57 -1.11
N SER A 57 10.55 4.25 -1.78
CA SER A 57 11.93 3.81 -1.97
C SER A 57 12.89 4.50 -1.01
N SER A 58 12.40 4.99 0.15
CA SER A 58 13.22 5.71 1.13
C SER A 58 13.93 4.70 2.04
N PRO A 59 15.27 4.70 2.11
CA PRO A 59 16.02 3.72 2.91
C PRO A 59 16.05 4.06 4.41
N THR A 60 15.76 5.31 4.76
CA THR A 60 15.73 5.79 6.15
C THR A 60 14.56 6.72 6.37
N LYS A 61 14.19 6.90 7.65
CA LYS A 61 13.14 7.85 8.05
C LYS A 61 13.48 9.29 7.69
N ALA A 62 14.75 9.70 7.83
CA ALA A 62 15.18 11.05 7.45
C ALA A 62 14.96 11.33 5.95
N ILE A 63 15.33 10.39 5.08
CA ILE A 63 15.11 10.52 3.62
C ILE A 63 13.62 10.49 3.28
N PHE A 64 12.82 9.70 4.03
CA PHE A 64 11.37 9.70 3.87
C PHE A 64 10.76 11.07 4.19
N GLU A 65 11.16 11.71 5.28
CA GLU A 65 10.66 13.03 5.69
C GLU A 65 11.06 14.14 4.70
N GLU A 66 12.30 14.10 4.20
CA GLU A 66 12.76 15.00 3.14
C GLU A 66 11.90 14.86 1.86
N ARG A 67 11.73 13.63 1.37
CA ARG A 67 10.90 13.35 0.18
C ARG A 67 9.43 13.70 0.40
N LEU A 68 8.91 13.47 1.61
CA LEU A 68 7.55 13.81 1.99
C LEU A 68 7.30 15.31 1.84
N THR A 69 8.24 16.14 2.29
CA THR A 69 8.15 17.60 2.15
C THR A 69 8.02 18.00 0.68
N ASN A 70 8.86 17.43 -0.20
CA ASN A 70 8.81 17.69 -1.64
C ASN A 70 7.47 17.27 -2.28
N ILE A 71 6.91 16.13 -1.84
CA ILE A 71 5.61 15.63 -2.31
C ILE A 71 4.46 16.52 -1.83
N GLN A 72 4.51 17.00 -0.58
CA GLN A 72 3.50 17.90 -0.06
C GLN A 72 3.48 19.22 -0.83
N THR A 73 4.64 19.80 -1.12
CA THR A 73 4.76 20.97 -2.00
C THR A 73 4.19 20.68 -3.39
N THR A 74 4.62 19.59 -4.03
CA THR A 74 4.14 19.20 -5.36
C THR A 74 2.62 19.00 -5.40
N ASN A 75 2.06 18.34 -4.38
CA ASN A 75 0.62 18.11 -4.28
C ASN A 75 -0.13 19.42 -4.04
N ASN A 76 0.39 20.31 -3.21
CA ASN A 76 -0.20 21.63 -2.98
C ASN A 76 -0.28 22.44 -4.27
N ASP A 77 0.78 22.41 -5.08
CA ASP A 77 0.89 23.19 -6.31
C ASP A 77 0.07 22.59 -7.46
N GLN A 78 0.05 21.25 -7.59
CA GLN A 78 -0.52 20.57 -8.75
C GLN A 78 -1.94 20.02 -8.52
N ALA A 79 -2.29 19.69 -7.27
CA ALA A 79 -3.55 19.05 -6.92
C ALA A 79 -3.92 19.34 -5.44
N PRO A 80 -4.18 20.60 -5.05
CA PRO A 80 -4.38 20.96 -3.64
C PRO A 80 -5.55 20.20 -2.98
N ALA A 81 -6.62 19.91 -3.73
CA ALA A 81 -7.73 19.07 -3.25
C ALA A 81 -7.32 17.62 -2.91
N TYR A 82 -6.26 17.11 -3.54
CA TYR A 82 -5.69 15.80 -3.23
C TYR A 82 -4.86 15.79 -1.95
N LEU A 83 -4.23 16.91 -1.58
CA LEU A 83 -3.33 16.99 -0.43
C LEU A 83 -4.01 16.54 0.87
N GLN A 84 -5.25 16.95 1.11
CA GLN A 84 -6.01 16.52 2.28
C GLN A 84 -6.21 15.00 2.30
N HIS A 85 -6.56 14.39 1.17
CA HIS A 85 -6.72 12.94 1.05
C HIS A 85 -5.39 12.20 1.24
N PHE A 86 -4.31 12.71 0.64
CA PHE A 86 -2.97 12.18 0.81
C PHE A 86 -2.58 12.14 2.29
N THR A 87 -2.65 13.28 2.98
CA THR A 87 -2.24 13.41 4.39
C THR A 87 -3.12 12.60 5.34
N SER A 88 -4.43 12.54 5.11
CA SER A 88 -5.36 11.86 6.04
C SER A 88 -5.50 10.36 5.80
N ARG A 89 -5.22 9.87 4.58
CA ARG A 89 -5.49 8.46 4.21
C ARG A 89 -4.25 7.73 3.74
N VAL A 90 -3.48 8.31 2.83
CA VAL A 90 -2.35 7.63 2.18
C VAL A 90 -1.11 7.68 3.06
N LEU A 91 -0.74 8.85 3.57
CA LEU A 91 0.46 9.06 4.36
C LEU A 91 0.54 8.16 5.61
N PRO A 92 -0.51 7.99 6.43
CA PRO A 92 -0.43 7.11 7.60
C PRO A 92 -0.13 5.65 7.22
N ILE A 93 -0.63 5.21 6.06
CA ILE A 93 -0.36 3.87 5.54
C ILE A 93 1.10 3.73 5.12
N LEU A 94 1.65 4.75 4.43
CA LEU A 94 3.05 4.75 4.00
C LEU A 94 4.01 4.80 5.20
N GLN A 95 3.69 5.59 6.23
CA GLN A 95 4.46 5.65 7.48
C GLN A 95 4.45 4.30 8.20
N GLN A 96 3.28 3.67 8.35
CA GLN A 96 3.17 2.35 8.96
C GLN A 96 3.98 1.29 8.18
N ASN A 97 3.93 1.34 6.84
CA ASN A 97 4.74 0.45 6.01
C ASN A 97 6.23 0.69 6.23
N LEU A 98 6.69 1.95 6.22
CA LEU A 98 8.09 2.30 6.49
C LEU A 98 8.54 1.77 7.85
N ASP A 99 7.78 2.06 8.91
CA ASP A 99 8.11 1.63 10.28
C ASP A 99 8.21 0.10 10.35
N THR A 100 7.29 -0.61 9.71
CA THR A 100 7.33 -2.08 9.66
C THR A 100 8.54 -2.61 8.88
N MET A 101 8.97 -1.92 7.82
CA MET A 101 10.14 -2.32 7.04
C MET A 101 11.45 -2.07 7.80
N LEU A 102 11.54 -0.93 8.50
CA LEU A 102 12.73 -0.59 9.28
C LEU A 102 12.94 -1.52 10.48
N THR A 103 11.87 -2.12 11.02
CA THR A 103 11.99 -3.14 12.09
C THR A 103 12.29 -4.54 11.56
N ARG A 104 12.15 -4.80 10.26
CA ARG A 104 12.37 -6.11 9.63
C ARG A 104 13.63 -6.08 8.77
N THR A 105 14.78 -6.19 9.43
CA THR A 105 16.11 -6.20 8.78
C THR A 105 16.30 -7.32 7.75
N GLU A 106 15.55 -8.42 7.88
CA GLU A 106 15.63 -9.59 6.99
C GLU A 106 14.69 -9.51 5.77
N ALA A 107 13.75 -8.57 5.74
CA ALA A 107 12.82 -8.44 4.63
C ALA A 107 13.45 -7.60 3.50
N SER A 108 13.34 -8.07 2.25
CA SER A 108 13.74 -7.27 1.08
C SER A 108 13.04 -5.92 1.10
N HIS A 109 13.75 -4.84 0.76
CA HIS A 109 13.27 -3.46 0.87
C HIS A 109 12.06 -3.11 -0.01
N ASP A 110 11.61 -4.05 -0.86
CA ASP A 110 10.43 -3.86 -1.68
C ASP A 110 9.17 -3.99 -0.84
N TRP A 111 8.36 -2.93 -0.80
CA TRP A 111 7.07 -2.87 -0.11
C TRP A 111 5.99 -3.74 -0.80
N THR A 112 6.42 -4.72 -1.57
CA THR A 112 5.60 -5.65 -2.34
C THR A 112 5.68 -7.02 -1.70
N ASN A 113 4.52 -7.47 -1.25
CA ASN A 113 4.20 -8.89 -1.26
C ASN A 113 4.34 -9.38 -2.73
N SER A 114 5.43 -10.07 -3.05
CA SER A 114 5.64 -10.74 -4.35
C SER A 114 4.81 -12.02 -4.53
N ASN A 115 4.02 -12.42 -3.53
CA ASN A 115 3.28 -13.69 -3.49
C ASN A 115 1.99 -13.71 -4.34
N TRP A 116 1.56 -12.56 -4.91
CA TRP A 116 0.39 -12.51 -5.80
C TRP A 116 0.76 -12.77 -7.27
N GLU A 117 1.96 -12.41 -7.73
CA GLU A 117 2.32 -12.50 -9.15
C GLU A 117 2.67 -13.93 -9.60
N SER A 118 2.98 -14.82 -8.65
CA SER A 118 3.18 -16.24 -8.89
C SER A 118 1.89 -17.03 -9.16
N TYR A 119 0.70 -16.45 -8.97
CA TYR A 119 -0.58 -17.16 -9.07
C TYR A 119 -1.44 -16.85 -10.31
N THR A 120 -0.93 -16.11 -11.30
CA THR A 120 -1.61 -16.04 -12.61
C THR A 120 -0.73 -16.62 -13.72
N PRO A 121 -0.61 -17.95 -13.84
CA PRO A 121 -0.38 -18.54 -15.15
C PRO A 121 -1.67 -18.33 -15.95
N GLY A 122 -1.54 -17.91 -17.21
CA GLY A 122 -2.66 -17.45 -18.04
C GLY A 122 -3.89 -18.36 -18.03
N GLY A 123 -5.05 -17.73 -18.02
CA GLY A 123 -6.31 -18.33 -18.43
C GLY A 123 -7.17 -18.90 -17.31
N TYR A 124 -7.91 -18.06 -16.60
CA TYR A 124 -9.22 -18.46 -16.08
C TYR A 124 -10.19 -17.28 -16.21
N ALA A 125 -10.93 -17.29 -17.33
CA ALA A 125 -12.31 -16.82 -17.30
C ALA A 125 -13.11 -17.81 -16.44
N ASP A 126 -13.99 -17.28 -15.60
CA ASP A 126 -15.07 -17.99 -14.90
C ASP A 126 -14.67 -19.17 -14.00
N THR A 127 -14.39 -18.86 -12.73
CA THR A 127 -15.10 -19.47 -11.58
C THR A 127 -14.68 -18.82 -10.27
N VAL A 128 -15.64 -18.20 -9.59
CA VAL A 128 -15.52 -17.77 -8.20
C VAL A 128 -15.43 -19.03 -7.34
N THR A 129 -14.21 -19.36 -6.89
CA THR A 129 -14.02 -20.36 -5.84
C THR A 129 -13.17 -19.74 -4.73
N SER A 130 -13.78 -19.64 -3.56
CA SER A 130 -13.18 -19.24 -2.30
C SER A 130 -11.86 -19.97 -2.05
N GLY A 131 -10.74 -19.25 -2.05
CA GLY A 131 -9.43 -19.77 -1.66
C GLY A 131 -9.40 -20.10 -0.17
N GLY A 132 -9.28 -21.39 0.14
CA GLY A 132 -9.12 -21.91 1.50
C GLY A 132 -7.71 -21.63 2.05
N PHE A 133 -7.67 -21.36 3.35
CA PHE A 133 -6.45 -21.34 4.16
C PHE A 133 -5.95 -22.77 4.37
N LEU A 134 -4.69 -23.05 4.05
CA LEU A 134 -3.95 -24.15 4.67
C LEU A 134 -3.15 -23.55 5.82
N ALA A 135 -3.73 -23.60 7.02
CA ALA A 135 -2.97 -23.48 8.25
C ALA A 135 -2.34 -24.85 8.51
N ASP A 136 -1.05 -24.99 8.22
CA ASP A 136 -0.25 -26.11 8.71
C ASP A 136 0.30 -25.71 10.09
N ASP A 137 -0.18 -26.39 11.14
CA ASP A 137 0.15 -26.12 12.54
C ASP A 137 1.61 -26.45 12.91
N SER A 138 2.45 -26.86 11.95
CA SER A 138 3.81 -27.34 12.19
C SER A 138 4.93 -26.31 11.97
N VAL A 139 4.61 -25.02 11.75
CA VAL A 139 5.60 -24.00 11.35
C VAL A 139 5.81 -22.92 12.43
N PRO A 140 6.81 -23.06 13.34
CA PRO A 140 7.01 -22.15 14.47
C PRO A 140 7.54 -20.74 14.13
N TRP A 141 7.71 -20.39 12.85
CA TRP A 141 8.15 -19.06 12.40
C TRP A 141 7.03 -18.19 11.77
N LEU A 142 5.76 -18.57 11.96
CA LEU A 142 4.59 -17.80 11.49
C LEU A 142 4.26 -16.54 12.33
N GLU A 143 5.25 -15.88 12.94
CA GLU A 143 5.04 -14.60 13.64
C GLU A 143 4.78 -13.42 12.68
N HIS A 144 4.96 -13.62 11.37
CA HIS A 144 4.93 -12.54 10.40
C HIS A 144 4.10 -12.85 9.15
N VAL A 145 2.79 -13.00 9.32
CA VAL A 145 1.85 -13.11 8.18
C VAL A 145 1.54 -11.73 7.62
N ALA A 146 1.95 -11.48 6.37
CA ALA A 146 1.62 -10.26 5.64
C ALA A 146 0.24 -10.40 4.97
N PHE A 147 -0.78 -9.74 5.51
CA PHE A 147 -2.12 -9.71 4.91
C PHE A 147 -2.26 -8.60 3.86
N CYS A 148 -2.47 -8.98 2.61
CA CYS A 148 -2.93 -8.05 1.58
C CYS A 148 -4.47 -8.04 1.53
N SER A 149 -5.07 -7.08 2.23
CA SER A 149 -6.49 -6.75 2.07
C SER A 149 -6.72 -6.25 0.64
N ALA A 150 -7.60 -6.91 -0.12
CA ALA A 150 -8.00 -6.52 -1.47
C ALA A 150 -8.48 -5.06 -1.55
N ALA A 151 -8.22 -4.42 -2.70
CA ALA A 151 -8.46 -3.00 -2.95
C ALA A 151 -9.93 -2.57 -2.82
N GLU A 152 -10.87 -3.50 -2.98
CA GLU A 152 -12.31 -3.24 -3.04
C GLU A 152 -12.91 -2.71 -1.72
N HIS A 153 -12.18 -2.82 -0.59
CA HIS A 153 -12.66 -2.35 0.72
C HIS A 153 -12.07 -1.01 1.17
N CYS A 154 -11.31 -0.33 0.31
CA CYS A 154 -10.72 0.99 0.60
C CYS A 154 -11.53 2.17 0.07
N ILE A 155 -12.44 1.94 -0.88
CA ILE A 155 -13.26 2.98 -1.51
C ILE A 155 -14.70 2.49 -1.62
N THR A 156 -15.45 2.53 -0.51
CA THR A 156 -16.92 2.77 -0.53
C THR A 156 -17.42 2.95 0.91
N ARG A 157 -17.79 4.18 1.28
CA ARG A 157 -19.17 4.60 1.56
C ARG A 157 -19.18 6.14 1.65
N PRO A 158 -20.30 6.80 1.25
CA PRO A 158 -20.45 8.25 1.30
C PRO A 158 -20.28 8.82 2.70
#